data_AF-A0A958JAY4-F1
#
_entry.id   AF-A0A958JAY4-F1
#
_cell.length_a   1.000
_cell.length_b   1.000
_cell.length_c   1.000
_cell.angle_alpha   90.00
_cell.angle_beta   90.00
_cell.angle_gamma   90.00
#
_symmetry.space_group_name_H-M   'P 1'
#
loop_
_entity.id
_entity.type
_entity.pdbx_description
1 polymer ?
#
loop_
_entity_poly.entity_id
_entity_poly.type
_entity_poly.pdbx_seq_one_letter_code
_entity_poly.pdbx_strand_id
1 'polypeptide(L)'
;MFRSLELLILQSAYWFFNKPALFGVFAFGIPCIALFLIQVINRKKTVIPGLFSAGFALLLGYHLIAQHKVLRAIENFVSLLKTKKNTSPIPILEPFFEFFISKYQYRFIVEETVFVFIFSYLCFLVFVSLKSYKKTGQIFGEISPTTLVTRKTRPQRSSTNELGSGDLATTEMIAKWTKPSGENSDTSLAVSDLRGSDGLAFKNSNLVIPRGERNRHMLVVAKTGGG
;
A
#
# COMPACT_ATOMS: atom_id res chain seq x y z
N MET A 1 19.18 -2.08 8.93
CA MET A 1 18.34 -3.29 8.74
C MET A 1 18.32 -3.78 7.30
N PHE A 2 18.13 -2.89 6.31
CA PHE A 2 18.05 -3.26 4.88
C PHE A 2 19.30 -3.98 4.36
N ARG A 3 20.50 -3.53 4.72
CA ARG A 3 21.74 -4.17 4.26
C ARG A 3 21.91 -5.60 4.78
N SER A 4 21.53 -5.86 6.04
CA SER A 4 21.60 -7.20 6.60
C SER A 4 20.66 -8.15 5.88
N LEU A 5 19.46 -7.65 5.53
CA LEU A 5 18.48 -8.39 4.73
C LEU A 5 18.97 -8.61 3.29
N GLU A 6 19.58 -7.61 2.66
CA GLU A 6 20.19 -7.73 1.33
C GLU A 6 21.32 -8.77 1.31
N LEU A 7 22.24 -8.71 2.29
CA LEU A 7 23.29 -9.71 2.44
C LEU A 7 22.71 -11.10 2.69
N LEU A 8 21.65 -11.22 3.49
CA LEU A 8 20.98 -12.50 3.73
C LEU A 8 20.37 -13.05 2.43
N ILE A 9 19.71 -12.20 1.62
CA ILE A 9 19.15 -12.58 0.32
C ILE A 9 20.25 -13.03 -0.63
N LEU A 10 21.33 -12.25 -0.76
CA LEU A 10 22.46 -12.59 -1.62
C LEU A 10 23.16 -13.87 -1.16
N GLN A 11 23.34 -14.08 0.15
CA GLN A 11 23.92 -15.31 0.69
C GLN A 11 23.01 -16.52 0.49
N SER A 12 21.69 -16.34 0.63
CA SER A 12 20.71 -17.39 0.34
C SER A 12 20.72 -17.76 -1.14
N ALA A 13 20.77 -16.75 -2.03
CA ALA A 13 20.93 -16.95 -3.46
C ALA A 13 22.25 -17.65 -3.78
N TYR A 14 23.37 -17.21 -3.22
CA TYR A 14 24.68 -17.85 -3.39
C TYR A 14 24.63 -19.32 -2.97
N TRP A 15 24.09 -19.61 -1.78
CA TRP A 15 23.96 -20.97 -1.27
C TRP A 15 23.12 -21.84 -2.21
N PHE A 16 22.01 -21.30 -2.72
CA PHE A 16 21.13 -21.99 -3.66
C PHE A 16 21.83 -22.28 -4.99
N PHE A 17 22.46 -21.27 -5.58
CA PHE A 17 23.19 -21.40 -6.84
C PHE A 17 24.47 -22.19 -6.70
N ASN A 18 24.94 -22.50 -5.48
CA ASN A 18 26.06 -23.41 -5.26
C ASN A 18 25.61 -24.89 -5.13
N LYS A 19 24.31 -25.18 -5.16
CA LYS A 19 23.79 -26.55 -5.16
C LYS A 19 23.86 -27.21 -6.54
N PRO A 20 23.89 -28.56 -6.60
CA PRO A 20 23.86 -29.29 -7.87
C PRO A 20 22.65 -28.94 -8.72
N ALA A 21 22.80 -29.03 -10.05
CA ALA A 21 21.75 -28.74 -11.04
C ALA A 21 20.40 -29.41 -10.74
N LEU A 22 20.44 -30.65 -10.25
CA LEU A 22 19.26 -31.43 -9.88
C LEU A 22 18.38 -30.72 -8.83
N PHE A 23 19.00 -29.97 -7.91
CA PHE A 23 18.28 -29.15 -6.93
C PHE A 23 17.52 -28.01 -7.61
N GLY A 24 18.11 -27.35 -8.60
CA GLY A 24 17.45 -26.30 -9.39
C GLY A 24 16.23 -26.83 -10.15
N VAL A 25 16.34 -28.02 -10.73
CA VAL A 25 15.21 -28.69 -11.41
C VAL A 25 14.04 -28.93 -10.44
N PHE A 26 14.31 -29.38 -9.22
CA PHE A 26 13.25 -29.56 -8.22
C PHE A 26 12.66 -28.23 -7.74
N ALA A 27 13.51 -27.25 -7.43
CA ALA A 27 13.09 -25.99 -6.84
C ALA A 27 12.40 -25.04 -7.85
N PHE A 28 12.80 -25.05 -9.12
CA PHE A 28 12.26 -24.15 -10.14
C PHE A 28 11.53 -24.88 -11.26
N GLY A 29 12.00 -26.07 -11.67
CA GLY A 29 11.39 -26.84 -12.76
C GLY A 29 10.01 -27.37 -12.42
N ILE A 30 9.81 -27.98 -11.24
CA ILE A 30 8.49 -28.48 -10.82
C ILE A 30 7.46 -27.35 -10.71
N PRO A 31 7.73 -26.24 -9.99
CA PRO A 31 6.78 -25.12 -9.94
C PRO A 31 6.55 -24.49 -11.31
N CYS A 32 7.57 -24.38 -12.16
CA CYS A 32 7.44 -23.88 -13.53
C CYS A 32 6.41 -24.67 -14.33
N ILE A 33 6.53 -26.00 -14.34
CA ILE A 33 5.61 -26.90 -15.07
C ILE A 33 4.22 -26.84 -14.46
N ALA A 34 4.10 -26.88 -13.13
CA ALA A 34 2.80 -26.82 -12.46
C ALA A 34 2.05 -25.52 -12.79
N LEU A 35 2.73 -24.36 -12.68
CA LEU A 35 2.13 -23.07 -13.00
C LEU A 35 1.81 -22.92 -14.49
N PHE A 36 2.63 -23.48 -15.36
CA PHE A 36 2.35 -23.54 -16.80
C PHE A 36 1.07 -24.32 -17.08
N LEU A 37 0.92 -25.51 -16.49
CA LEU A 37 -0.30 -26.32 -16.63
C LEU A 37 -1.53 -25.58 -16.09
N ILE A 38 -1.41 -24.94 -14.93
CA ILE A 38 -2.48 -24.09 -14.36
C ILE A 38 -2.85 -22.96 -15.33
N GLN A 39 -1.88 -22.29 -15.95
CA GLN A 39 -2.12 -21.25 -16.95
C GLN A 39 -2.85 -21.80 -18.19
N VAL A 40 -2.47 -23.00 -18.64
CA VAL A 40 -3.08 -23.66 -19.81
C VAL A 40 -4.52 -24.10 -19.52
N ILE A 41 -4.80 -24.58 -18.31
CA ILE A 41 -6.15 -24.98 -17.88
C ILE A 41 -7.04 -23.74 -17.67
N ASN A 42 -6.50 -22.66 -17.08
CA ASN A 42 -7.25 -21.47 -16.69
C ASN A 42 -7.09 -20.27 -17.66
N ARG A 43 -6.83 -20.52 -18.95
CA ARG A 43 -6.46 -19.50 -19.98
C ARG A 43 -7.30 -18.22 -19.99
N LYS A 44 -8.56 -18.26 -19.56
CA LYS A 44 -9.50 -17.13 -19.61
C LYS A 44 -9.55 -16.25 -18.35
N LYS A 45 -8.90 -16.63 -17.24
CA LYS A 45 -9.09 -15.94 -15.95
C LYS A 45 -7.96 -14.98 -15.60
N THR A 46 -6.70 -15.39 -15.74
CA THR A 46 -5.54 -14.58 -15.35
C THR A 46 -4.29 -14.96 -16.15
N VAL A 47 -3.34 -14.01 -16.29
CA VAL A 47 -2.01 -14.22 -16.92
C VAL A 47 -0.92 -14.46 -15.86
N ILE A 48 -1.27 -14.25 -14.59
CA ILE A 48 -0.34 -14.27 -13.45
C ILE A 48 0.41 -15.62 -13.33
N PRO A 49 -0.24 -16.80 -13.41
CA PRO A 49 0.48 -18.08 -13.36
C PRO A 49 1.51 -18.24 -14.48
N GLY A 50 1.18 -17.79 -15.70
CA GLY A 50 2.10 -17.81 -16.84
C GLY A 50 3.34 -16.93 -16.63
N LEU A 51 3.18 -15.74 -16.07
CA LEU A 51 4.30 -14.85 -15.75
C LEU A 51 5.24 -15.47 -14.71
N PHE A 52 4.70 -16.06 -13.64
CA PHE A 52 5.51 -16.75 -12.65
C PHE A 52 6.20 -18.00 -13.23
N SER A 53 5.51 -18.76 -14.08
CA SER A 53 6.11 -19.90 -14.79
C SER A 53 7.31 -19.45 -15.64
N ALA A 54 7.19 -18.38 -16.42
CA ALA A 54 8.29 -17.82 -17.19
C ALA A 54 9.46 -17.36 -16.29
N GLY A 55 9.16 -16.74 -15.14
CA GLY A 55 10.17 -16.36 -14.16
C GLY A 55 10.95 -17.56 -13.61
N PHE A 56 10.25 -18.65 -13.25
CA PHE A 56 10.91 -19.89 -12.81
C PHE A 56 11.71 -20.57 -13.93
N ALA A 57 11.23 -20.55 -15.17
CA ALA A 57 11.96 -21.06 -16.32
C ALA A 57 13.28 -20.31 -16.53
N LEU A 58 13.27 -18.97 -16.42
CA LEU A 58 14.48 -18.15 -16.49
C LEU A 58 15.45 -18.48 -15.35
N LEU A 59 14.96 -18.55 -14.11
CA LEU A 59 15.80 -18.91 -12.95
C LEU A 59 16.42 -20.29 -13.09
N LEU A 60 15.67 -21.27 -13.61
CA LEU A 60 16.17 -22.60 -13.93
C LEU A 60 17.25 -22.53 -15.01
N GLY A 61 17.02 -21.80 -16.10
CA GLY A 61 18.01 -21.60 -17.15
C GLY A 61 19.32 -20.98 -16.64
N TYR A 62 19.22 -19.97 -15.77
CA TYR A 62 20.39 -19.39 -15.11
C TYR A 62 21.10 -20.40 -14.20
N HIS A 63 20.36 -21.23 -13.47
CA HIS A 63 20.93 -22.24 -12.57
C HIS A 63 21.65 -23.35 -13.35
N LEU A 64 21.12 -23.77 -14.51
CA LEU A 64 21.70 -24.86 -15.30
C LEU A 64 22.85 -24.42 -16.21
N ILE A 65 22.73 -23.25 -16.85
CA ILE A 65 23.63 -22.83 -17.94
C ILE A 65 24.64 -21.79 -17.47
N ALA A 66 24.22 -20.89 -16.59
CA ALA A 66 24.98 -19.69 -16.25
C ALA A 66 25.36 -19.61 -14.76
N GLN A 67 25.35 -20.74 -14.05
CA GLN A 67 25.62 -20.84 -12.61
C GLN A 67 26.88 -20.07 -12.20
N HIS A 68 27.99 -20.31 -12.88
CA HIS A 68 29.28 -19.65 -12.58
C HIS A 68 29.28 -18.13 -12.82
N LYS A 69 28.45 -17.64 -13.75
CA LYS A 69 28.31 -16.20 -13.99
C LYS A 69 27.49 -15.55 -12.87
N VAL A 70 26.42 -16.21 -12.45
CA VAL A 70 25.57 -15.75 -11.35
C VAL A 70 26.34 -15.74 -10.03
N LEU A 71 27.07 -16.80 -9.71
CA LEU A 71 27.88 -16.88 -8.49
C LEU A 71 28.93 -15.76 -8.44
N ARG A 72 29.68 -15.54 -9.52
CA ARG A 72 30.65 -14.43 -9.62
C ARG A 72 29.98 -13.06 -9.48
N ALA A 73 28.81 -12.87 -10.08
CA ALA A 73 28.06 -11.62 -9.91
C ALA A 73 27.67 -11.41 -8.44
N ILE A 74 27.16 -12.45 -7.76
CA ILE A 74 26.80 -12.37 -6.34
C ILE A 74 28.03 -12.08 -5.48
N GLU A 75 29.15 -12.75 -5.70
CA GLU A 75 30.40 -12.49 -4.98
C GLU A 75 30.89 -11.05 -5.15
N ASN A 76 30.84 -10.52 -6.38
CA ASN A 76 31.18 -9.14 -6.68
C ASN A 76 30.22 -8.16 -5.97
N PHE A 77 28.92 -8.45 -5.93
CA PHE A 77 27.97 -7.63 -5.18
C PHE A 77 28.22 -7.68 -3.67
N VAL A 78 28.48 -8.86 -3.11
CA VAL A 78 28.76 -9.04 -1.68
C VAL A 78 30.06 -8.34 -1.28
N SER A 79 31.06 -8.28 -2.16
CA SER A 79 32.32 -7.57 -1.92
C SER A 79 32.20 -6.05 -2.10
N LEU A 80 31.23 -5.57 -2.89
CA LEU A 80 30.89 -4.14 -3.03
C LEU A 80 30.06 -3.58 -1.87
N LEU A 81 29.07 -4.36 -1.41
CA LEU A 81 28.65 -4.34 0.01
C LEU A 81 29.89 -4.72 0.85
N LYS A 82 29.98 -4.81 2.16
CA LYS A 82 31.27 -5.00 2.91
C LYS A 82 32.45 -4.00 2.67
N THR A 83 32.75 -3.48 1.47
CA THR A 83 33.82 -2.50 1.25
C THR A 83 33.48 -1.20 1.97
N LYS A 84 34.44 -0.70 2.75
CA LYS A 84 34.33 0.61 3.40
C LYS A 84 34.49 1.71 2.36
N LYS A 85 33.57 2.66 2.37
CA LYS A 85 33.57 3.86 1.54
C LYS A 85 33.94 5.06 2.38
N ASN A 86 34.56 6.02 1.71
CA ASN A 86 35.00 7.28 2.31
C ASN A 86 33.88 8.33 2.20
N THR A 87 32.73 8.02 2.79
CA THR A 87 31.58 8.92 2.91
C THR A 87 31.62 9.60 4.28
N SER A 88 31.24 10.87 4.34
CA SER A 88 31.06 11.58 5.61
C SER A 88 29.65 11.32 6.17
N PRO A 89 29.49 11.18 7.49
CA PRO A 89 28.18 11.05 8.11
C PRO A 89 27.39 12.35 8.01
N ILE A 90 26.07 12.25 7.93
CA ILE A 90 25.15 13.40 8.01
C ILE A 90 24.69 13.53 9.46
N PRO A 91 25.20 14.48 10.27
CA PRO A 91 25.12 14.41 11.74
C PRO A 91 23.69 14.26 12.30
N ILE A 92 22.70 14.91 11.69
CA ILE A 92 21.32 14.93 12.17
C ILE A 92 20.55 13.66 11.75
N LEU A 93 20.84 13.13 10.55
CA LEU A 93 20.12 11.99 9.99
C LEU A 93 20.83 10.65 10.25
N GLU A 94 22.08 10.65 10.71
CA GLU A 94 22.88 9.45 10.92
C GLU A 94 22.20 8.41 11.81
N PRO A 95 21.57 8.75 12.95
CA PRO A 95 20.89 7.76 13.78
C PRO A 95 19.79 7.00 13.02
N PHE A 96 19.05 7.72 12.16
CA PHE A 96 18.00 7.13 11.34
C PHE A 96 18.58 6.25 10.23
N PHE A 97 19.60 6.75 9.52
CA PHE A 97 20.25 5.98 8.46
C PHE A 97 20.97 4.74 8.98
N GLU A 98 21.62 4.82 10.15
CA GLU A 98 22.28 3.68 10.79
C GLU A 98 21.26 2.60 11.17
N PHE A 99 20.12 3.00 11.75
CA PHE A 99 19.07 2.08 12.15
C PHE A 99 18.41 1.39 10.94
N PHE A 100 17.93 2.17 9.97
CA PHE A 100 17.16 1.64 8.85
C PHE A 100 18.06 1.02 7.76
N ILE A 101 19.12 1.70 7.35
CA ILE A 101 20.00 1.27 6.24
C ILE A 101 21.21 0.50 6.80
N SER A 102 22.28 1.22 7.15
CA SER A 102 23.54 0.76 7.73
C SER A 102 24.41 1.96 8.12
N LYS A 103 25.54 1.72 8.80
CA LYS A 103 26.54 2.77 9.13
C LYS A 103 27.04 3.50 7.86
N TYR A 104 27.33 4.80 7.97
CA TYR A 104 27.77 5.64 6.84
C TYR A 104 28.88 5.05 5.98
N GLN A 105 29.87 4.39 6.59
CA GLN A 105 31.03 3.77 5.91
C GLN A 105 30.64 2.73 4.86
N TYR A 106 29.41 2.27 4.87
CA TYR A 106 28.96 1.15 4.07
C TYR A 106 27.87 1.54 3.06
N ARG A 107 27.26 2.73 3.21
CA ARG A 107 26.08 3.12 2.43
C ARG A 107 26.43 3.55 1.01
N PHE A 108 25.48 3.34 0.09
CA PHE A 108 25.50 3.92 -1.25
C PHE A 108 24.61 5.17 -1.29
N ILE A 109 25.01 6.19 -2.06
CA ILE A 109 24.21 7.42 -2.27
C ILE A 109 22.79 7.08 -2.76
N VAL A 110 22.66 6.03 -3.59
CA VAL A 110 21.36 5.56 -4.09
C VAL A 110 20.48 5.02 -2.96
N GLU A 111 21.04 4.25 -2.01
CA GLU A 111 20.29 3.74 -0.85
C GLU A 111 19.79 4.90 0.02
N GLU A 112 20.63 5.92 0.24
CA GLU A 112 20.26 7.12 0.98
C GLU A 112 19.14 7.88 0.28
N THR A 113 19.25 8.07 -1.04
CA THR A 113 18.25 8.77 -1.86
C THR A 113 16.91 8.05 -1.85
N VAL A 114 16.91 6.72 -2.05
CA VAL A 114 15.70 5.89 -2.02
C VAL A 114 15.07 5.92 -0.63
N PHE A 115 15.87 5.84 0.44
CA PHE A 115 15.36 5.92 1.80
C PHE A 115 14.71 7.28 2.07
N VAL A 116 15.36 8.40 1.71
CA VAL A 116 14.80 9.74 1.89
C VAL A 116 13.48 9.89 1.11
N PHE A 117 13.41 9.34 -0.10
CA PHE A 117 12.18 9.35 -0.89
C PHE A 117 11.05 8.55 -0.22
N ILE A 118 11.31 7.31 0.21
CA ILE A 118 10.31 6.47 0.89
C ILE A 118 9.90 7.10 2.23
N PHE A 119 10.86 7.58 3.01
CA PHE A 119 10.60 8.19 4.31
C PHE A 119 9.77 9.46 4.19
N SER A 120 10.12 10.36 3.27
CA SER A 120 9.33 11.57 3.00
C SER A 120 7.90 11.24 2.53
N TYR A 121 7.74 10.21 1.70
CA TYR A 121 6.42 9.72 1.29
C TYR A 121 5.61 9.18 2.48
N LEU A 122 6.23 8.39 3.38
CA LEU A 122 5.57 7.90 4.58
C LEU A 122 5.19 9.03 5.54
N CYS A 123 6.06 10.01 5.76
CA CYS A 123 5.75 11.21 6.55
C CYS A 123 4.58 11.99 5.94
N PHE A 124 4.56 12.13 4.61
CA PHE A 124 3.45 12.75 3.90
C PHE A 124 2.14 11.98 4.11
N LEU A 125 2.16 10.64 3.99
CA LEU A 125 0.99 9.80 4.26
C LEU A 125 0.49 9.95 5.70
N VAL A 126 1.40 9.95 6.69
CA VAL A 126 1.04 10.17 8.10
C VAL A 126 0.43 11.55 8.28
N PHE A 127 1.00 12.60 7.70
CA PHE A 127 0.46 13.96 7.79
C PHE A 127 -0.94 14.06 7.17
N VAL A 128 -1.14 13.49 5.98
CA VAL A 128 -2.43 13.46 5.30
C VAL A 128 -3.45 12.64 6.11
N SER A 129 -3.03 11.49 6.65
CA SER A 129 -3.88 10.65 7.51
C SER A 129 -4.30 11.39 8.77
N LEU A 130 -3.37 12.08 9.47
CA LEU A 130 -3.69 12.88 10.66
C LEU A 130 -4.64 14.04 10.35
N LYS A 131 -4.43 14.72 9.21
CA LYS A 131 -5.32 15.80 8.76
C LYS A 131 -6.72 15.26 8.44
N SER A 132 -6.79 14.10 7.76
CA SER A 132 -8.05 13.44 7.44
C SER A 132 -8.77 12.97 8.71
N TYR A 133 -8.05 12.37 9.65
CA TYR A 133 -8.58 11.92 10.94
C TYR A 133 -9.17 13.07 11.76
N LYS A 134 -8.47 14.23 11.83
CA LYS A 134 -9.01 15.41 12.51
C LYS A 134 -10.35 15.86 11.92
N LYS A 135 -10.52 15.71 10.60
CA LYS A 135 -11.74 16.12 9.88
C LYS A 135 -12.86 15.08 9.99
N THR A 136 -12.55 13.79 9.90
CA THR A 136 -13.54 12.72 9.65
C THR A 136 -13.67 11.70 10.77
N GLY A 137 -12.72 11.67 11.71
CA GLY A 137 -12.64 10.64 12.75
C GLY A 137 -12.15 9.27 12.26
N GLN A 138 -11.79 9.13 10.99
CA GLN A 138 -11.32 7.87 10.41
C GLN A 138 -9.84 7.95 10.02
N ILE A 139 -9.05 6.96 10.43
CA ILE A 139 -7.59 6.90 10.19
C ILE A 139 -7.28 6.32 8.80
N PHE A 140 -8.12 5.39 8.32
CA PHE A 140 -7.90 4.60 7.09
C PHE A 140 -9.08 4.65 6.09
N GLY A 141 -10.00 5.60 6.24
CA GLY A 141 -11.09 5.82 5.29
C GLY A 141 -10.62 6.58 4.05
N GLU A 142 -10.19 5.84 3.02
CA GLU A 142 -9.98 6.32 1.65
C GLU A 142 -8.91 7.41 1.45
N ILE A 143 -7.67 7.16 1.91
CA ILE A 143 -6.49 7.86 1.39
C ILE A 143 -6.17 7.28 0.00
N SER A 144 -7.07 7.46 -0.96
CA SER A 144 -6.72 7.23 -2.36
C SER A 144 -6.21 8.56 -2.91
N PRO A 145 -4.95 8.67 -3.38
CA PRO A 145 -4.47 9.90 -4.01
C PRO A 145 -5.34 10.33 -5.21
N THR A 146 -6.11 9.40 -5.79
CA THR A 146 -7.10 9.74 -6.83
C THR A 146 -8.22 10.63 -6.33
N THR A 147 -8.68 10.54 -5.06
CA THR A 147 -9.73 11.43 -4.52
C THR A 147 -9.24 12.85 -4.28
N LEU A 148 -7.92 13.08 -4.22
CA LEU A 148 -7.32 14.42 -4.21
C LEU A 148 -7.24 15.05 -5.60
N VAL A 149 -7.27 14.23 -6.67
CA VAL A 149 -7.10 14.67 -8.07
C VAL A 149 -8.43 14.73 -8.83
N THR A 150 -9.41 13.87 -8.50
CA THR A 150 -10.73 13.96 -9.12
C THR A 150 -11.47 15.20 -8.64
N ARG A 151 -11.79 16.10 -9.56
CA ARG A 151 -12.72 17.21 -9.30
C ARG A 151 -14.04 16.64 -8.82
N LYS A 152 -14.45 17.03 -7.60
CA LYS A 152 -15.77 16.70 -7.04
C LYS A 152 -16.84 17.19 -8.01
N THR A 153 -17.53 16.26 -8.67
CA THR A 153 -18.68 16.60 -9.52
C THR A 153 -19.86 16.87 -8.61
N ARG A 154 -20.34 18.13 -8.60
CA ARG A 154 -21.55 18.52 -7.88
C ARG A 154 -22.71 17.62 -8.34
N PRO A 155 -23.55 17.12 -7.43
CA PRO A 155 -24.67 16.28 -7.79
C PRO A 155 -25.66 17.14 -8.60
N GLN A 156 -26.01 16.68 -9.80
CA GLN A 156 -27.04 17.33 -10.60
C GLN A 156 -28.40 17.17 -9.92
N ARG A 157 -29.18 18.25 -9.89
CA ARG A 157 -30.54 18.27 -9.35
C ARG A 157 -31.41 17.33 -10.19
N SER A 158 -32.02 16.31 -9.60
CA SER A 158 -33.05 15.55 -10.30
C SER A 158 -34.32 16.40 -10.42
N SER A 159 -35.08 16.21 -11.51
CA SER A 159 -36.30 16.99 -11.80
C SER A 159 -37.39 16.83 -10.73
N THR A 160 -37.29 15.80 -9.90
CA THR A 160 -38.21 15.47 -8.80
C THR A 160 -37.64 15.86 -7.42
N ASN A 161 -36.47 16.52 -7.37
CA ASN A 161 -35.84 16.90 -6.12
C ASN A 161 -36.26 18.33 -5.70
N GLU A 162 -37.13 18.40 -4.70
CA GLU A 162 -37.56 19.67 -4.09
C GLU A 162 -36.46 20.29 -3.24
N LEU A 163 -35.52 19.50 -2.71
CA LEU A 163 -34.40 19.99 -1.92
C LEU A 163 -33.32 20.58 -2.82
N GLY A 164 -32.97 21.84 -2.58
CA GLY A 164 -31.86 22.49 -3.25
C GLY A 164 -30.53 21.91 -2.77
N SER A 165 -29.51 21.90 -3.63
CA SER A 165 -28.15 21.52 -3.20
C SER A 165 -27.55 22.40 -2.09
N GLY A 166 -28.15 23.57 -1.81
CA GLY A 166 -27.82 24.42 -0.66
C GLY A 166 -28.45 23.95 0.66
N ASP A 167 -29.50 23.12 0.60
CA ASP A 167 -30.16 22.54 1.77
C ASP A 167 -29.51 21.20 2.19
N LEU A 168 -28.63 20.66 1.33
CA LEU A 168 -27.85 19.46 1.61
C LEU A 168 -26.71 19.80 2.57
N ALA A 169 -26.44 18.88 3.50
CA ALA A 169 -25.32 19.01 4.41
C ALA A 169 -23.99 19.09 3.65
N THR A 170 -23.11 19.99 4.09
CA THR A 170 -21.74 20.07 3.56
C THR A 170 -20.93 18.85 3.98
N THR A 171 -19.84 18.58 3.25
CA THR A 171 -18.93 17.47 3.59
C THR A 171 -18.44 17.58 5.04
N GLU A 172 -18.17 18.80 5.52
CA GLU A 172 -17.74 19.10 6.88
C GLU A 172 -18.81 18.79 7.93
N MET A 173 -20.08 19.04 7.63
CA MET A 173 -21.20 18.71 8.52
C MET A 173 -21.41 17.20 8.61
N ILE A 174 -21.38 16.51 7.46
CA ILE A 174 -21.49 15.04 7.42
C ILE A 174 -20.32 14.40 8.18
N ALA A 175 -19.11 14.95 8.07
CA ALA A 175 -17.94 14.44 8.78
C ALA A 175 -18.06 14.51 10.31
N LYS A 176 -18.84 15.46 10.85
CA LYS A 176 -19.14 15.52 12.29
C LYS A 176 -20.02 14.35 12.73
N TRP A 177 -20.97 13.95 11.88
CA TRP A 177 -21.86 12.82 12.15
C TRP A 177 -21.15 11.48 12.02
N THR A 178 -20.00 11.42 11.34
CA THR A 178 -19.22 10.18 11.22
C THR A 178 -18.14 10.04 12.30
N LYS A 179 -17.97 11.07 13.13
CA LYS A 179 -16.95 11.11 14.17
C LYS A 179 -17.51 10.52 15.48
N PRO A 180 -16.79 9.59 16.14
CA PRO A 180 -17.18 9.09 17.45
C PRO A 180 -17.26 10.22 18.48
N SER A 181 -18.21 10.17 19.42
CA SER A 181 -18.28 11.14 20.51
C SER A 181 -17.14 10.95 21.53
N GLY A 182 -16.58 9.73 21.59
CA GLY A 182 -15.59 9.32 22.58
C GLY A 182 -16.21 8.69 23.83
N GLU A 183 -17.54 8.64 23.91
CA GLU A 183 -18.27 7.97 25.00
C GLU A 183 -18.57 6.50 24.69
N ASN A 184 -18.75 5.70 25.75
CA ASN A 184 -19.12 4.30 25.61
C ASN A 184 -20.60 4.17 25.19
N SER A 185 -20.87 3.24 24.26
CA SER A 185 -22.22 2.89 23.77
C SER A 185 -22.84 3.82 22.73
N ASP A 186 -22.03 4.53 21.94
CA ASP A 186 -22.49 5.16 20.70
C ASP A 186 -23.06 4.13 19.72
N THR A 187 -24.09 4.52 18.97
CA THR A 187 -24.65 3.65 17.92
C THR A 187 -23.98 3.98 16.60
N SER A 188 -23.29 2.98 16.03
CA SER A 188 -22.62 3.09 14.74
C SER A 188 -23.46 2.43 13.66
N LEU A 189 -23.87 3.19 12.64
CA LEU A 189 -24.61 2.70 11.49
C LEU A 189 -23.70 2.74 10.26
N ALA A 190 -23.34 1.57 9.73
CA ALA A 190 -22.55 1.49 8.50
C ALA A 190 -23.38 1.99 7.31
N VAL A 191 -22.83 2.94 6.56
CA VAL A 191 -23.45 3.56 5.41
C VAL A 191 -22.48 3.62 4.25
N SER A 192 -23.00 3.35 3.06
CA SER A 192 -22.27 3.50 1.80
C SER A 192 -22.80 4.71 1.03
N ASP A 193 -21.92 5.31 0.23
CA ASP A 193 -22.21 6.45 -0.65
C ASP A 193 -22.94 7.61 0.04
N LEU A 194 -22.41 8.09 1.17
CA LEU A 194 -22.84 9.34 1.80
C LEU A 194 -22.56 10.50 0.85
N ARG A 195 -23.61 11.23 0.47
CA ARG A 195 -23.54 12.40 -0.41
C ARG A 195 -23.94 13.67 0.33
N GLY A 196 -23.21 14.74 0.06
CA GLY A 196 -23.51 16.10 0.54
C GLY A 196 -23.75 17.08 -0.60
N SER A 197 -23.75 18.37 -0.29
CA SER A 197 -23.92 19.47 -1.25
C SER A 197 -22.96 19.40 -2.45
N ASP A 198 -21.74 18.90 -2.22
CA ASP A 198 -20.64 18.87 -3.19
C ASP A 198 -20.52 17.53 -3.92
N GLY A 199 -21.39 16.55 -3.63
CA GLY A 199 -21.39 15.23 -4.25
C GLY A 199 -21.07 14.13 -3.27
N LEU A 200 -20.32 13.11 -3.70
CA LEU A 200 -19.90 12.02 -2.83
C LEU A 200 -18.99 12.56 -1.71
N ALA A 201 -19.47 12.50 -0.47
CA ALA A 201 -18.75 12.91 0.72
C ALA A 201 -17.91 11.75 1.28
N PHE A 202 -18.50 10.56 1.42
CA PHE A 202 -17.83 9.34 1.88
C PHE A 202 -18.40 8.12 1.16
N LYS A 203 -17.55 7.27 0.58
CA LYS A 203 -18.03 6.04 -0.09
C LYS A 203 -18.38 4.95 0.90
N ASN A 204 -17.61 4.82 1.98
CA ASN A 204 -17.87 3.90 3.09
C ASN A 204 -17.60 4.64 4.38
N SER A 205 -18.59 4.72 5.27
CA SER A 205 -18.41 5.35 6.57
C SER A 205 -19.40 4.78 7.58
N ASN A 206 -19.24 5.19 8.84
CA ASN A 206 -20.19 4.90 9.90
C ASN A 206 -20.81 6.22 10.33
N LEU A 207 -22.13 6.31 10.29
CA LEU A 207 -22.86 7.39 10.94
C LEU A 207 -22.95 7.04 12.43
N VAL A 208 -22.40 7.92 13.25
CA VAL A 208 -22.34 7.77 14.71
C VAL A 208 -23.46 8.59 15.32
N ILE A 209 -24.30 7.92 16.08
CA ILE A 209 -25.36 8.54 16.88
C ILE A 209 -24.94 8.50 18.34
N PRO A 210 -24.74 9.65 19.00
CA PRO A 210 -24.40 9.70 20.41
C PRO A 210 -25.47 9.04 21.28
N ARG A 211 -25.06 8.36 22.36
CA ARG A 211 -25.98 7.67 23.28
C ARG A 211 -27.13 8.56 23.78
N GLY A 212 -26.84 9.83 24.10
CA GLY A 212 -27.83 10.78 24.61
C GLY A 212 -28.89 11.22 23.58
N GLU A 213 -28.61 11.02 22.29
CA GLU A 213 -29.50 11.40 21.19
C GLU A 213 -30.27 10.20 20.61
N ARG A 214 -29.86 8.96 20.94
CA ARG A 214 -30.49 7.72 20.44
C ARG A 214 -32.00 7.64 20.69
N ASN A 215 -32.46 8.17 21.82
CA ASN A 215 -33.87 8.15 22.22
C ASN A 215 -34.61 9.45 21.86
N ARG A 216 -33.95 10.42 21.23
CA ARG A 216 -34.62 11.59 20.66
C ARG A 216 -35.21 11.18 19.31
N HIS A 217 -36.37 11.71 18.96
CA HIS A 217 -36.97 11.48 17.64
C HIS A 217 -36.03 12.00 16.54
N MET A 218 -35.18 11.13 16.01
CA MET A 218 -34.39 11.41 14.83
C MET A 218 -35.23 11.10 13.61
N LEU A 219 -35.70 12.14 12.92
CA LEU A 219 -36.28 11.99 11.60
C LEU A 219 -35.14 11.83 10.59
N VAL A 220 -34.78 10.59 10.27
CA VAL A 220 -33.84 10.30 9.19
C VAL A 220 -34.62 10.19 7.89
N VAL A 221 -34.67 11.28 7.13
CA VAL A 221 -35.27 11.26 5.78
C VAL A 221 -34.21 10.76 4.80
N ALA A 222 -34.10 9.44 4.65
CA ALA A 222 -33.31 8.82 3.61
C ALA A 222 -34.18 8.67 2.35
N LYS A 223 -33.95 9.50 1.32
CA LYS A 223 -34.57 9.28 -0.01
C LYS A 223 -33.85 8.12 -0.69
N THR A 224 -34.39 6.92 -0.55
CA THR A 224 -34.06 5.80 -1.44
C THR A 224 -34.66 6.09 -2.82
N GLY A 225 -33.88 5.85 -3.87
CA GLY A 225 -34.04 6.48 -5.18
C GLY A 225 -35.41 6.33 -5.84
N GLY A 226 -35.77 7.37 -6.59
CA GLY A 226 -36.83 7.39 -7.59
C GLY A 226 -36.59 8.58 -8.52
N GLY A 227 -35.81 8.37 -9.58
CA GLY A 227 -35.58 9.35 -10.66
C GLY A 227 -34.57 10.44 -10.36
#